data_AF-A0AB74IS99-F1
#
_entry.id   AF-A0AB74IS99-F1
#
_cell.length_a   1.000
_cell.length_b   1.000
_cell.length_c   1.000
_cell.angle_alpha   90.00
_cell.angle_beta   90.00
_cell.angle_gamma   90.00
#
_symmetry.space_group_name_H-M   'P 1'
#
loop_
_entity.id
_entity.type
_entity.pdbx_description
1 polymer ?
#
loop_
_entity_poly.entity_id
_entity_poly.type
_entity_poly.pdbx_seq_one_letter_code
_entity_poly.pdbx_strand_id
1 'polypeptide(L)'
;MATLGQNNSNIPQSSQVDPAQAQGAQIPLQTFSLPQFPPQAGALKALTLTSDIKLDDYQTLLSESFTIPPLPPGIESLTLELFTLGYPVGWLSQLADRLPNLKSLVIYSQLFGGVSEESQADGVEFFKKLPGLRALHLLDVFAQPKFFESIGPYVTHSTDEESARRGLMFLEINYTVQHSDPEFLGKIQATELNSLVGPGLVTLAFNVSEADVTDDPEDPTNNTEKSAEEAAKDGVVALNRTLGSTLVKALTDEGTRPRGLRVLNSTLFTLTTTQLQTILEKQKALMVLNATLEVDNHETFKKDILSILPSLEYLEQVEIVANPSLQFFLAIQNIKHKAFENTFPSASEIQTLGEKCKRLSSFKADILRSSAMQTIEWEKKDDKWSGGIKAAKAELKITELE
;
A
#
# COMPACT_ATOMS: atom_id res chain seq x y z
N MET A 1 -12.74 -4.03 4.04
CA MET A 1 -13.63 -3.78 2.88
C MET A 1 -14.89 -3.09 3.35
N ALA A 2 -14.87 -1.76 3.34
CA ALA A 2 -16.07 -0.94 3.18
C ALA A 2 -15.78 -0.16 1.89
N THR A 3 -16.65 -0.33 0.90
CA THR A 3 -16.59 0.30 -0.42
C THR A 3 -16.62 1.82 -0.27
N LEU A 4 -15.52 2.48 -0.62
CA LEU A 4 -15.47 3.91 -0.92
C LEU A 4 -15.71 4.06 -2.42
N GLY A 5 -16.97 4.14 -2.80
CA GLY A 5 -17.42 4.46 -4.14
C GLY A 5 -18.68 5.33 -4.01
N GLN A 6 -18.50 6.64 -4.06
CA GLN A 6 -19.60 7.56 -4.37
C GLN A 6 -19.11 8.58 -5.39
N ASN A 7 -19.69 8.46 -6.58
CA ASN A 7 -19.57 9.31 -7.75
C ASN A 7 -19.76 10.80 -7.40
N ASN A 8 -18.80 11.63 -7.82
CA ASN A 8 -18.77 13.07 -7.56
C ASN A 8 -19.52 13.93 -8.60
N SER A 9 -20.37 13.34 -9.45
CA SER A 9 -21.06 14.07 -10.53
C SER A 9 -22.56 14.26 -10.31
N ASN A 10 -23.08 13.83 -9.15
CA ASN A 10 -24.41 14.16 -8.68
C ASN A 10 -24.41 14.08 -7.14
N ILE A 11 -23.82 15.08 -6.48
CA ILE A 11 -24.19 15.37 -5.10
C ILE A 11 -25.58 16.01 -5.20
N PRO A 12 -26.72 15.32 -4.92
CA PRO A 12 -27.89 16.09 -4.50
C PRO A 12 -27.39 17.00 -3.40
N GLN A 13 -27.74 18.30 -3.41
CA GLN A 13 -27.53 19.19 -2.25
C GLN A 13 -28.22 18.54 -1.04
N SER A 14 -27.55 17.57 -0.45
CA SER A 14 -28.05 16.73 0.61
C SER A 14 -27.79 17.58 1.83
N SER A 15 -28.89 18.14 2.34
CA SER A 15 -29.04 18.71 3.68
C SER A 15 -27.70 18.83 4.41
N GLN A 16 -27.06 19.99 4.27
CA GLN A 16 -25.87 20.36 5.04
C GLN A 16 -26.05 19.84 6.45
N VAL A 17 -25.22 18.86 6.84
CA VAL A 17 -25.28 18.30 8.19
C VAL A 17 -25.02 19.47 9.14
N ASP A 18 -25.86 19.60 10.16
CA ASP A 18 -25.67 20.61 11.19
C ASP A 18 -24.21 20.51 11.68
N PRO A 19 -23.41 21.59 11.62
CA PRO A 19 -22.02 21.58 12.09
C PRO A 19 -21.85 21.05 13.51
N ALA A 20 -22.87 21.18 14.37
CA ALA A 20 -22.86 20.62 15.72
C ALA A 20 -22.92 19.08 15.77
N GLN A 21 -23.39 18.44 14.70
CA GLN A 21 -23.52 16.98 14.56
C GLN A 21 -22.44 16.37 13.65
N ALA A 22 -21.70 17.20 12.90
CA ALA A 22 -20.67 16.74 11.98
C ALA A 22 -19.47 16.11 12.72
N GLN A 23 -19.12 14.88 12.36
CA GLN A 23 -17.92 14.17 12.85
C GLN A 23 -16.76 14.19 11.85
N GLY A 24 -17.04 14.53 10.59
CA GLY A 24 -16.06 14.68 9.51
C GLY A 24 -16.35 15.91 8.66
N ALA A 25 -15.32 16.47 8.05
CA ALA A 25 -15.40 17.59 7.13
C ALA A 25 -14.48 17.33 5.93
N GLN A 26 -14.96 17.61 4.73
CA GLN A 26 -14.18 17.55 3.49
C GLN A 26 -14.20 18.93 2.84
N ILE A 27 -13.02 19.45 2.55
CA ILE A 27 -12.85 20.83 2.08
C ILE A 27 -11.97 20.82 0.82
N PRO A 28 -12.54 21.13 -0.36
CA PRO A 28 -11.74 21.41 -1.54
C PRO A 28 -11.03 22.75 -1.38
N LEU A 29 -9.75 22.80 -1.75
CA LEU A 29 -8.89 23.95 -1.60
C LEU A 29 -8.41 24.43 -2.97
N GLN A 30 -8.87 25.61 -3.38
CA GLN A 30 -8.39 26.30 -4.59
C GLN A 30 -7.14 27.14 -4.32
N THR A 31 -6.78 27.30 -3.04
CA THR A 31 -5.56 27.96 -2.57
C THR A 31 -5.08 27.24 -1.31
N PHE A 32 -3.87 27.53 -0.84
CA PHE A 32 -3.35 26.98 0.41
C PHE A 32 -3.94 27.62 1.69
N SER A 33 -4.97 28.47 1.58
CA SER A 33 -5.63 29.07 2.74
C SER A 33 -6.84 28.26 3.18
N LEU A 34 -6.84 27.79 4.43
CA LEU A 34 -7.95 27.05 5.02
C LEU A 34 -9.07 28.01 5.46
N PRO A 35 -10.35 27.62 5.29
CA PRO A 35 -11.46 28.41 5.81
C PRO A 35 -11.53 28.34 7.34
N GLN A 36 -12.15 29.36 7.94
CA GLN A 36 -12.41 29.35 9.38
C GLN A 36 -13.54 28.37 9.71
N PHE A 37 -13.31 27.51 10.69
CA PHE A 37 -14.34 26.59 11.18
C PHE A 37 -15.32 27.32 12.10
N PRO A 38 -16.63 27.04 12.00
CA PRO A 38 -17.60 27.59 12.93
C PRO A 38 -17.35 27.05 14.35
N PRO A 39 -17.57 27.82 15.42
CA PRO A 39 -17.35 27.36 16.80
C PRO A 39 -18.09 26.07 17.16
N GLN A 40 -19.22 25.79 16.51
CA GLN A 40 -20.05 24.61 16.70
C GLN A 40 -19.37 23.32 16.19
N ALA A 41 -18.35 23.41 15.33
CA ALA A 41 -17.61 22.25 14.81
C ALA A 41 -16.63 21.63 15.82
N GLY A 42 -16.74 21.94 17.12
CA GLY A 42 -15.88 21.42 18.16
C GLY A 42 -15.90 19.89 18.31
N ALA A 43 -16.93 19.23 17.80
CA ALA A 43 -17.07 17.77 17.80
C ALA A 43 -16.37 17.07 16.62
N LEU A 44 -15.77 17.83 15.69
CA LEU A 44 -15.14 17.31 14.48
C LEU A 44 -13.96 16.38 14.82
N LYS A 45 -13.95 15.18 14.24
CA LYS A 45 -12.94 14.14 14.45
C LYS A 45 -12.07 13.87 13.23
N ALA A 46 -12.59 14.07 12.03
CA ALA A 46 -11.88 13.84 10.78
C ALA A 46 -11.91 15.06 9.87
N LEU A 47 -10.79 15.35 9.22
CA LEU A 47 -10.64 16.42 8.25
C LEU A 47 -10.02 15.87 6.96
N THR A 48 -10.68 16.08 5.83
CA THR A 48 -10.16 15.83 4.50
C THR A 48 -9.93 17.16 3.79
N LEU A 49 -8.71 17.40 3.34
CA LEU A 49 -8.35 18.54 2.50
C LEU A 49 -7.99 18.00 1.12
N THR A 50 -8.74 18.41 0.11
CA THR A 50 -8.53 17.99 -1.28
C THR A 50 -8.06 19.20 -2.07
N SER A 51 -6.92 19.10 -2.76
CA SER A 51 -6.47 20.15 -3.68
C SER A 51 -7.39 20.22 -4.89
N ASP A 52 -7.99 21.39 -5.11
CA ASP A 52 -8.74 21.80 -6.30
C ASP A 52 -7.99 22.95 -7.00
N ILE A 53 -6.66 22.87 -6.97
CA ILE A 53 -5.76 23.86 -7.57
C ILE A 53 -5.49 23.47 -9.02
N LYS A 54 -5.72 24.40 -9.95
CA LYS A 54 -5.36 24.21 -11.36
C LYS A 54 -3.85 24.15 -11.51
N LEU A 55 -3.36 23.24 -12.34
CA LEU A 55 -1.93 23.02 -12.51
C LEU A 55 -1.18 24.29 -12.96
N ASP A 56 -1.78 25.10 -13.84
CA ASP A 56 -1.21 26.35 -14.34
C ASP A 56 -1.04 27.42 -13.24
N ASP A 57 -1.87 27.38 -12.20
CA ASP A 57 -1.83 28.34 -11.08
C ASP A 57 -0.94 27.83 -9.92
N TYR A 58 -0.67 26.53 -9.88
CA TYR A 58 -0.06 25.84 -8.74
C TYR A 58 1.30 26.41 -8.37
N GLN A 59 2.18 26.63 -9.36
CA GLN A 59 3.53 27.14 -9.13
C GLN A 59 3.52 28.54 -8.51
N THR A 60 2.57 29.39 -8.90
CA THR A 60 2.38 30.73 -8.33
C THR A 60 1.93 30.62 -6.88
N LEU A 61 0.92 29.79 -6.61
CA LEU A 61 0.34 29.59 -5.28
C LEU A 61 1.32 29.00 -4.25
N LEU A 62 2.31 28.22 -4.69
CA LEU A 62 3.40 27.73 -3.82
C LEU A 62 4.25 28.85 -3.22
N SER A 63 4.27 30.02 -3.86
CA SER A 63 5.04 31.20 -3.43
C SER A 63 4.18 32.25 -2.72
N GLU A 64 2.85 32.08 -2.70
CA GLU A 64 1.93 33.03 -2.08
C GLU A 64 1.80 32.81 -0.57
N SER A 65 1.37 33.86 0.13
CA SER A 65 1.03 33.75 1.54
C SER A 65 -0.20 32.87 1.75
N PHE A 66 -0.18 32.03 2.77
CA PHE A 66 -1.30 31.18 3.15
C PHE A 66 -1.78 31.49 4.57
N THR A 67 -2.97 30.99 4.93
CA THR A 67 -3.51 31.09 6.29
C THR A 67 -4.04 29.75 6.77
N ILE A 68 -3.63 29.33 7.98
CA ILE A 68 -4.19 28.17 8.67
C ILE A 68 -4.82 28.65 9.99
N PRO A 69 -6.15 28.87 10.03
CA PRO A 69 -6.83 29.32 11.24
C PRO A 69 -6.80 28.22 12.32
N PRO A 70 -7.16 28.54 13.58
CA PRO A 70 -7.36 27.53 14.60
C PRO A 70 -8.34 26.44 14.12
N LEU A 71 -7.93 25.19 14.19
CA LEU A 71 -8.75 24.03 13.84
C LEU A 71 -9.38 23.43 15.11
N PRO A 72 -10.53 22.73 14.99
CA PRO A 72 -11.10 21.99 16.12
C PRO A 72 -10.07 21.04 16.75
N PRO A 73 -9.77 21.15 18.05
CA PRO A 73 -8.73 20.35 18.69
C PRO A 73 -9.09 18.86 18.79
N GLY A 74 -10.36 18.52 18.55
CA GLY A 74 -10.86 17.16 18.56
C GLY A 74 -10.48 16.32 17.35
N ILE A 75 -9.89 16.91 16.29
CA ILE A 75 -9.50 16.20 15.08
C ILE A 75 -8.40 15.19 15.41
N GLU A 76 -8.66 13.93 15.05
CA GLU A 76 -7.78 12.78 15.27
C GLU A 76 -7.38 12.11 13.94
N SER A 77 -8.06 12.43 12.84
CA SER A 77 -7.77 11.91 11.49
C SER A 77 -7.65 13.04 10.47
N LEU A 78 -6.59 13.03 9.68
CA LEU A 78 -6.34 13.96 8.58
C LEU A 78 -6.15 13.18 7.28
N THR A 79 -6.79 13.65 6.22
CA THR A 79 -6.58 13.17 4.86
C THR A 79 -6.16 14.35 3.98
N LEU A 80 -5.05 14.22 3.27
CA LEU A 80 -4.52 15.21 2.33
C LEU A 80 -4.48 14.59 0.93
N GLU A 81 -5.19 15.17 -0.04
CA GLU A 81 -5.40 14.54 -1.35
C GLU A 81 -5.04 15.51 -2.49
N LEU A 82 -4.43 14.96 -3.54
CA LEU A 82 -4.27 15.61 -4.85
C LEU A 82 -3.37 16.87 -4.87
N PHE A 83 -2.51 17.05 -3.86
CA PHE A 83 -1.54 18.14 -3.82
C PHE A 83 -0.35 17.88 -4.76
N THR A 84 -0.60 17.89 -6.07
CA THR A 84 0.29 17.38 -7.13
C THR A 84 1.75 17.81 -7.01
N LEU A 85 2.02 19.09 -6.70
CA LEU A 85 3.37 19.64 -6.61
C LEU A 85 3.83 19.93 -5.16
N GLY A 86 3.11 19.41 -4.16
CA GLY A 86 3.40 19.64 -2.75
C GLY A 86 2.78 20.92 -2.20
N TYR A 87 3.46 21.58 -1.27
CA TYR A 87 2.90 22.64 -0.42
C TYR A 87 3.84 23.86 -0.33
N PRO A 88 3.32 25.07 -0.05
CA PRO A 88 4.15 26.21 0.30
C PRO A 88 5.01 25.90 1.52
N VAL A 89 6.22 26.44 1.57
CA VAL A 89 7.13 26.26 2.71
C VAL A 89 6.47 26.78 4.00
N GLY A 90 6.41 25.93 5.01
CA GLY A 90 5.84 26.23 6.32
C GLY A 90 4.37 25.83 6.46
N TRP A 91 3.69 25.45 5.38
CA TRP A 91 2.28 25.10 5.41
C TRP A 91 2.03 23.81 6.20
N LEU A 92 2.84 22.77 5.95
CA LEU A 92 2.67 21.48 6.63
C LEU A 92 2.96 21.63 8.12
N SER A 93 4.10 22.22 8.50
CA SER A 93 4.44 22.37 9.91
C SER A 93 3.46 23.25 10.70
N GLN A 94 2.86 24.27 10.07
CA GLN A 94 1.77 25.05 10.67
C GLN A 94 0.47 24.27 10.78
N LEU A 95 0.15 23.41 9.80
CA LEU A 95 -1.01 22.53 9.89
C LEU A 95 -0.89 21.56 11.08
N ALA A 96 0.29 20.97 11.29
CA ALA A 96 0.53 20.11 12.46
C ALA A 96 0.34 20.86 13.79
N ASP A 97 0.76 22.13 13.89
CA ASP A 97 0.54 22.95 15.09
C ASP A 97 -0.95 23.13 15.43
N ARG A 98 -1.84 22.99 14.44
CA ARG A 98 -3.30 23.08 14.63
C ARG A 98 -3.95 21.73 14.91
N LEU A 99 -3.22 20.62 14.84
CA LEU A 99 -3.74 19.25 14.97
C LEU A 99 -3.01 18.46 16.08
N PRO A 100 -3.04 18.92 17.34
CA PRO A 100 -2.22 18.35 18.41
C PRO A 100 -2.62 16.91 18.80
N ASN A 101 -3.81 16.45 18.42
CA ASN A 101 -4.35 15.14 18.77
C ASN A 101 -4.40 14.16 17.59
N LEU A 102 -3.70 14.48 16.50
CA LEU A 102 -3.70 13.65 15.29
C LEU A 102 -3.13 12.25 15.55
N LYS A 103 -3.88 11.22 15.15
CA LYS A 103 -3.53 9.79 15.30
C LYS A 103 -3.48 9.06 13.97
N SER A 104 -4.21 9.52 12.97
CA SER A 104 -4.30 8.90 11.65
C SER A 104 -4.05 9.93 10.57
N LEU A 105 -3.18 9.57 9.61
CA LEU A 105 -2.85 10.40 8.47
C LEU A 105 -2.97 9.58 7.18
N VAL A 106 -3.74 10.09 6.23
CA VAL A 106 -3.82 9.59 4.86
C VAL A 106 -3.28 10.67 3.94
N ILE A 107 -2.34 10.31 3.07
CA ILE A 107 -1.79 11.16 2.03
C ILE A 107 -2.03 10.44 0.71
N TYR A 108 -2.69 11.11 -0.23
CA TYR A 108 -3.10 10.51 -1.49
C TYR A 108 -2.62 11.34 -2.69
N SER A 109 -2.04 10.65 -3.68
CA SER A 109 -1.69 11.09 -5.04
C SER A 109 -1.01 12.46 -5.09
N GLN A 110 0.25 12.51 -4.66
CA GLN A 110 1.01 13.77 -4.57
C GLN A 110 2.52 13.56 -4.42
N LEU A 111 3.28 14.61 -4.75
CA LEU A 111 4.68 14.75 -4.35
C LEU A 111 4.76 15.36 -2.94
N PHE A 112 4.81 14.52 -1.92
CA PHE A 112 4.84 14.97 -0.52
C PHE A 112 6.20 15.60 -0.18
N GLY A 113 6.17 16.78 0.45
CA GLY A 113 7.36 17.58 0.70
C GLY A 113 7.83 18.40 -0.51
N GLY A 114 7.12 18.35 -1.65
CA GLY A 114 7.40 19.20 -2.81
C GLY A 114 8.74 18.92 -3.51
N VAL A 115 9.23 19.91 -4.25
CA VAL A 115 10.42 19.80 -5.12
C VAL A 115 11.68 20.49 -4.57
N SER A 116 11.57 21.27 -3.49
CA SER A 116 12.70 22.00 -2.91
C SER A 116 13.16 21.40 -1.57
N GLU A 117 14.39 21.69 -1.17
CA GLU A 117 14.92 21.25 0.13
C GLU A 117 14.13 21.86 1.30
N GLU A 118 13.67 23.11 1.16
CA GLU A 118 12.89 23.81 2.18
C GLU A 118 11.48 23.22 2.34
N SER A 119 10.81 22.88 1.22
CA SER A 119 9.51 22.21 1.28
C SER A 119 9.64 20.80 1.85
N GLN A 120 10.75 20.11 1.55
CA GLN A 120 11.05 18.80 2.11
C GLN A 120 11.29 18.89 3.63
N ALA A 121 12.06 19.89 4.07
CA ALA A 121 12.32 20.15 5.49
C ALA A 121 11.03 20.49 6.26
N ASP A 122 10.12 21.25 5.67
CA ASP A 122 8.80 21.52 6.25
C ASP A 122 7.96 20.23 6.42
N GLY A 123 8.01 19.33 5.43
CA GLY A 123 7.40 18.01 5.53
C GLY A 123 7.99 17.15 6.64
N VAL A 124 9.31 17.22 6.88
CA VAL A 124 9.95 16.52 8.01
C VAL A 124 9.52 17.13 9.36
N GLU A 125 9.49 18.46 9.46
CA GLU A 125 9.04 19.16 10.67
C GLU A 125 7.57 18.86 10.99
N PHE A 126 6.72 18.69 9.96
CA PHE A 126 5.35 18.20 10.14
C PHE A 126 5.30 16.86 10.89
N PHE A 127 6.02 15.84 10.44
CA PHE A 127 6.03 14.53 11.14
C PHE A 127 6.59 14.62 12.57
N LYS A 128 7.63 15.44 12.78
CA LYS A 128 8.20 15.67 14.12
C LYS A 128 7.19 16.29 15.09
N LYS A 129 6.25 17.09 14.61
CA LYS A 129 5.17 17.70 15.39
C LYS A 129 3.98 16.77 15.64
N LEU A 130 4.02 15.52 15.17
CA LEU A 130 2.95 14.53 15.30
C LEU A 130 3.35 13.33 16.17
N PRO A 131 3.77 13.51 17.44
CA PRO A 131 4.22 12.41 18.30
C PRO A 131 3.12 11.40 18.65
N GLY A 132 1.85 11.76 18.41
CA GLY A 132 0.68 10.90 18.62
C GLY A 132 0.32 10.00 17.43
N LEU A 133 1.00 10.12 16.29
CA LEU A 133 0.63 9.43 15.06
C LEU A 133 0.76 7.90 15.21
N ARG A 134 -0.31 7.17 14.90
CA ARG A 134 -0.39 5.70 14.99
C ARG A 134 -0.69 5.03 13.65
N ALA A 135 -1.31 5.72 12.72
CA ALA A 135 -1.64 5.20 11.40
C ALA A 135 -1.14 6.16 10.31
N LEU A 136 -0.39 5.64 9.35
CA LEU A 136 0.10 6.37 8.19
C LEU A 136 -0.22 5.58 6.92
N HIS A 137 -0.98 6.20 6.03
CA HIS A 137 -1.36 5.66 4.74
C HIS A 137 -0.84 6.58 3.64
N LEU A 138 0.06 6.07 2.81
CA LEU A 138 0.67 6.76 1.69
C LEU A 138 0.20 6.07 0.41
N LEU A 139 -0.76 6.68 -0.26
CA LEU A 139 -1.42 6.14 -1.43
C LEU A 139 -0.96 6.93 -2.66
N ASP A 140 -0.20 6.34 -3.56
CA ASP A 140 0.41 7.03 -4.72
C ASP A 140 1.22 8.27 -4.34
N VAL A 141 1.96 8.18 -3.22
CA VAL A 141 2.77 9.28 -2.70
C VAL A 141 4.22 9.11 -3.12
N PHE A 142 4.74 10.13 -3.79
CA PHE A 142 6.15 10.25 -4.15
C PHE A 142 6.81 11.28 -3.23
N ALA A 143 8.12 11.16 -3.04
CA ALA A 143 8.91 12.11 -2.27
C ALA A 143 10.31 12.24 -2.88
N GLN A 144 10.96 13.36 -2.60
CA GLN A 144 12.38 13.54 -2.94
C GLN A 144 13.25 12.53 -2.16
N PRO A 145 14.42 12.16 -2.69
CA PRO A 145 15.38 11.33 -1.97
C PRO A 145 15.65 11.86 -0.56
N LYS A 146 15.91 10.95 0.37
CA LYS A 146 16.15 11.13 1.80
C LYS A 146 14.96 11.56 2.63
N PHE A 147 13.79 11.75 2.03
CA PHE A 147 12.60 12.14 2.78
C PHE A 147 12.17 11.07 3.78
N PHE A 148 12.00 9.82 3.33
CA PHE A 148 11.50 8.77 4.22
C PHE A 148 12.50 8.43 5.32
N GLU A 149 13.80 8.39 4.98
CA GLU A 149 14.88 8.27 5.97
C GLU A 149 14.81 9.37 7.04
N SER A 150 14.51 10.61 6.64
CA SER A 150 14.45 11.76 7.55
C SER A 150 13.26 11.72 8.49
N ILE A 151 12.11 11.17 8.06
CA ILE A 151 10.94 11.05 8.93
C ILE A 151 10.95 9.80 9.81
N GLY A 152 11.71 8.76 9.40
CA GLY A 152 11.83 7.47 10.10
C GLY A 152 11.96 7.58 11.63
N PRO A 153 12.89 8.37 12.18
CA PRO A 153 13.05 8.53 13.62
C PRO A 153 11.81 9.03 14.37
N TYR A 154 10.94 9.81 13.71
CA TYR A 154 9.76 10.41 14.33
C TYR A 154 8.53 9.49 14.27
N VAL A 155 8.53 8.51 13.36
CA VAL A 155 7.39 7.60 13.16
C VAL A 155 7.64 6.18 13.70
N THR A 156 8.91 5.79 13.87
CA THR A 156 9.29 4.45 14.34
C THR A 156 9.55 4.34 15.84
N HIS A 157 9.99 5.43 16.49
CA HIS A 157 10.41 5.44 17.88
C HIS A 157 9.74 6.57 18.67
N SER A 158 9.46 6.31 19.95
CA SER A 158 9.21 7.37 20.92
C SER A 158 10.52 7.73 21.63
N THR A 159 10.67 8.99 21.99
CA THR A 159 11.89 9.59 22.54
C THR A 159 12.14 9.27 24.02
N ASP A 160 11.33 8.42 24.66
CA ASP A 160 11.51 8.01 26.07
C ASP A 160 11.45 6.47 26.26
N GLU A 161 12.25 5.97 27.21
CA GLU A 161 12.40 4.53 27.50
C GLU A 161 11.10 3.86 28.00
N GLU A 162 10.16 4.63 28.56
CA GLU A 162 8.86 4.12 29.02
C GLU A 162 7.88 3.85 27.87
N SER A 163 8.08 4.49 26.72
CA SER A 163 7.14 4.46 25.60
C SER A 163 7.68 3.85 24.31
N ALA A 164 8.54 2.84 24.42
CA ALA A 164 9.01 1.99 23.31
C ALA A 164 7.90 1.34 22.44
N ARG A 165 6.61 1.55 22.78
CA ARG A 165 5.40 1.16 22.01
C ARG A 165 4.64 2.34 21.37
N ARG A 166 5.13 3.58 21.48
CA ARG A 166 4.54 4.78 20.85
C ARG A 166 5.29 5.07 19.54
N GLY A 167 4.54 5.16 18.46
CA GLY A 167 5.00 5.07 17.07
C GLY A 167 3.92 4.40 16.23
N LEU A 168 4.15 4.26 14.93
CA LEU A 168 3.16 3.68 14.04
C LEU A 168 2.78 2.25 14.46
N MET A 169 1.49 1.98 14.43
CA MET A 169 0.88 0.65 14.50
C MET A 169 0.47 0.16 13.11
N PHE A 170 0.05 1.08 12.25
CA PHE A 170 -0.43 0.80 10.91
C PHE A 170 0.37 1.64 9.94
N LEU A 171 1.12 0.97 9.05
CA LEU A 171 1.81 1.61 7.95
C LEU A 171 1.34 0.96 6.65
N GLU A 172 0.77 1.79 5.77
CA GLU A 172 0.41 1.42 4.41
C GLU A 172 1.11 2.35 3.45
N ILE A 173 1.80 1.77 2.48
CA ILE A 173 2.32 2.41 1.29
C ILE A 173 1.79 1.61 0.13
N ASN A 174 0.94 2.23 -0.67
CA ASN A 174 0.30 1.60 -1.79
C ASN A 174 0.55 2.42 -3.04
N TYR A 175 1.04 1.75 -4.08
CA TYR A 175 1.28 2.32 -5.39
C TYR A 175 0.39 1.64 -6.42
N THR A 176 -0.32 2.44 -7.20
CA THR A 176 -1.08 1.99 -8.35
C THR A 176 -0.17 1.96 -9.56
N VAL A 177 -0.04 0.79 -10.22
CA VAL A 177 0.85 0.63 -11.37
C VAL A 177 0.45 1.57 -12.52
N GLN A 178 1.44 2.28 -13.07
CA GLN A 178 1.26 3.15 -14.23
C GLN A 178 1.96 2.54 -15.44
N HIS A 179 1.27 1.69 -16.19
CA HIS A 179 1.83 1.01 -17.36
C HIS A 179 2.31 1.97 -18.47
N SER A 180 1.78 3.19 -18.50
CA SER A 180 2.21 4.26 -19.41
C SER A 180 3.55 4.88 -19.03
N ASP A 181 4.04 4.66 -17.81
CA ASP A 181 5.26 5.25 -17.28
C ASP A 181 6.34 4.16 -17.06
N PRO A 182 7.28 3.99 -18.03
CA PRO A 182 8.33 2.98 -17.91
C PRO A 182 9.32 3.25 -16.77
N GLU A 183 9.35 4.48 -16.23
CA GLU A 183 10.23 4.90 -15.14
C GLU A 183 9.52 4.86 -13.77
N PHE A 184 8.25 4.45 -13.71
CA PHE A 184 7.41 4.47 -12.52
C PHE A 184 8.11 3.92 -11.26
N LEU A 185 8.64 2.69 -11.34
CA LEU A 185 9.33 2.07 -10.21
C LEU A 185 10.62 2.80 -9.81
N GLY A 186 11.27 3.48 -10.76
CA GLY A 186 12.46 4.28 -10.52
C GLY A 186 12.18 5.55 -9.72
N LYS A 187 10.93 6.02 -9.70
CA LYS A 187 10.49 7.21 -8.93
C LYS A 187 10.21 6.87 -7.46
N ILE A 188 10.02 5.59 -7.13
CA ILE A 188 9.75 5.14 -5.77
C ILE A 188 11.06 5.15 -4.98
N GLN A 189 11.08 5.84 -3.83
CA GLN A 189 12.21 5.87 -2.90
C GLN A 189 12.30 4.59 -2.06
N ALA A 190 12.35 3.44 -2.74
CA ALA A 190 12.22 2.11 -2.18
C ALA A 190 13.25 1.76 -1.10
N THR A 191 14.50 2.21 -1.28
CA THR A 191 15.61 1.97 -0.34
C THR A 191 15.43 2.68 0.99
N GLU A 192 14.47 3.60 1.07
CA GLU A 192 14.23 4.43 2.24
C GLU A 192 13.00 3.96 3.02
N LEU A 193 12.07 3.25 2.37
CA LEU A 193 10.80 2.82 3.00
C LEU A 193 11.02 1.95 4.24
N ASN A 194 12.10 1.16 4.26
CA ASN A 194 12.45 0.35 5.41
C ASN A 194 12.82 1.17 6.66
N SER A 195 13.13 2.46 6.53
CA SER A 195 13.34 3.36 7.68
C SER A 195 12.06 3.70 8.44
N LEU A 196 10.89 3.41 7.84
CA LEU A 196 9.57 3.60 8.45
C LEU A 196 9.10 2.35 9.21
N VAL A 197 9.84 1.25 9.11
CA VAL A 197 9.54 -0.01 9.81
C VAL A 197 10.06 0.09 11.24
N GLY A 198 9.13 0.08 12.20
CA GLY A 198 9.43 0.17 13.62
C GLY A 198 8.83 -0.97 14.46
N PRO A 199 9.27 -1.09 15.72
CA PRO A 199 8.85 -2.18 16.62
C PRO A 199 7.36 -2.17 16.99
N GLY A 200 6.72 -1.00 16.88
CA GLY A 200 5.30 -0.79 17.19
C GLY A 200 4.31 -1.32 16.15
N LEU A 201 4.78 -1.70 14.94
CA LEU A 201 3.90 -2.08 13.84
C LEU A 201 3.13 -3.38 14.12
N VAL A 202 1.83 -3.32 13.83
CA VAL A 202 0.88 -4.44 13.81
C VAL A 202 0.49 -4.78 12.37
N THR A 203 0.41 -3.76 11.52
CA THR A 203 0.19 -3.90 10.07
C THR A 203 1.30 -3.18 9.32
N LEU A 204 1.91 -3.89 8.39
CA LEU A 204 2.81 -3.33 7.38
C LEU A 204 2.31 -3.73 6.01
N ALA A 205 2.01 -2.74 5.17
CA ALA A 205 1.68 -2.94 3.77
C ALA A 205 2.58 -2.08 2.90
N PHE A 206 3.51 -2.71 2.20
CA PHE A 206 4.21 -2.15 1.05
C PHE A 206 3.64 -2.86 -0.17
N ASN A 207 2.66 -2.24 -0.81
CA ASN A 207 1.84 -2.83 -1.86
C ASN A 207 2.04 -2.12 -3.20
N VAL A 208 1.94 -2.89 -4.27
CA VAL A 208 1.64 -2.39 -5.61
C VAL A 208 0.36 -3.05 -6.10
N SER A 209 -0.61 -2.26 -6.56
CA SER A 209 -1.88 -2.76 -7.11
C SER A 209 -2.08 -2.32 -8.55
N GLU A 210 -2.95 -3.05 -9.25
CA GLU A 210 -3.56 -2.55 -10.48
C GLU A 210 -4.48 -1.37 -10.14
N ALA A 211 -4.75 -0.51 -11.12
CA ALA A 211 -5.79 0.50 -10.97
C ALA A 211 -7.14 -0.19 -10.78
N ASP A 212 -7.90 0.27 -9.78
CA ASP A 212 -9.26 -0.20 -9.57
C ASP A 212 -10.12 0.20 -10.77
N VAL A 213 -11.01 -0.70 -11.21
CA VAL A 213 -12.09 -0.35 -12.13
C VAL A 213 -13.16 0.38 -11.30
N THR A 214 -13.29 1.67 -11.50
CA THR A 214 -14.28 2.55 -10.89
C THR A 214 -15.66 2.38 -11.54
N ASP A 215 -16.70 2.93 -10.91
CA ASP A 215 -18.07 2.90 -11.45
C ASP A 215 -18.32 4.02 -12.49
N ASP A 216 -17.32 4.87 -12.78
CA ASP A 216 -17.43 5.96 -13.74
C ASP A 216 -16.93 5.52 -15.13
N PRO A 217 -17.81 5.24 -16.10
CA PRO A 217 -17.40 4.74 -17.41
C PRO A 217 -16.52 5.71 -18.21
N GLU A 218 -16.39 6.99 -17.82
CA GLU A 218 -15.47 7.95 -18.44
C GLU A 218 -14.12 8.10 -17.70
N ASP A 219 -13.92 7.38 -16.60
CA ASP A 219 -12.65 7.37 -15.89
C ASP A 219 -11.56 6.76 -16.79
N PRO A 220 -10.47 7.48 -17.10
CA PRO A 220 -9.42 6.98 -17.97
C PRO A 220 -8.68 5.75 -17.39
N THR A 221 -8.87 5.44 -16.10
CA THR A 221 -8.35 4.21 -15.46
C THR A 221 -9.25 2.99 -15.67
N ASN A 222 -10.52 3.18 -16.09
CA ASN A 222 -11.47 2.11 -16.39
C ASN A 222 -11.23 1.51 -17.76
N ASN A 223 -10.15 0.76 -17.87
CA ASN A 223 -9.81 0.08 -19.11
C ASN A 223 -10.60 -1.24 -19.23
N THR A 224 -11.89 -1.16 -19.54
CA THR A 224 -12.81 -2.32 -19.62
C THR A 224 -12.62 -3.18 -20.87
N GLU A 225 -11.92 -2.67 -21.89
CA GLU A 225 -11.58 -3.40 -23.12
C GLU A 225 -10.07 -3.29 -23.41
N LYS A 226 -9.24 -4.01 -22.65
CA LYS A 226 -7.82 -4.13 -22.97
C LYS A 226 -7.66 -4.90 -24.29
N SER A 227 -6.98 -4.32 -25.27
CA SER A 227 -6.49 -5.06 -26.43
C SER A 227 -5.55 -6.19 -25.99
N ALA A 228 -5.34 -7.21 -26.84
CA ALA A 228 -4.42 -8.29 -26.51
C ALA A 228 -2.98 -7.79 -26.20
N GLU A 229 -2.60 -6.66 -26.78
CA GLU A 229 -1.29 -6.01 -26.59
C GLU A 229 -1.20 -5.25 -25.25
N GLU A 230 -2.30 -4.68 -24.78
CA GLU A 230 -2.43 -4.07 -23.44
C GLU A 230 -2.56 -5.14 -22.35
N ALA A 231 -3.31 -6.20 -22.62
CA ALA A 231 -3.39 -7.38 -21.75
C ALA A 231 -2.03 -8.09 -21.61
N ALA A 232 -1.21 -8.08 -22.66
CA ALA A 232 0.17 -8.60 -22.62
C ALA A 232 1.11 -7.73 -21.76
N LYS A 233 0.75 -6.47 -21.53
CA LYS A 233 1.49 -5.53 -20.67
C LYS A 233 0.86 -5.39 -19.28
N ASP A 234 -0.21 -6.13 -19.00
CA ASP A 234 -1.01 -6.07 -17.78
C ASP A 234 -0.36 -6.82 -16.61
N GLY A 235 -0.64 -6.35 -15.39
CA GLY A 235 -0.11 -6.91 -14.14
C GLY A 235 0.74 -5.93 -13.35
N VAL A 236 1.03 -6.29 -12.10
CA VAL A 236 1.88 -5.49 -11.22
C VAL A 236 3.35 -5.87 -11.41
N VAL A 237 4.21 -4.86 -11.56
CA VAL A 237 5.66 -5.03 -11.50
C VAL A 237 6.15 -4.62 -10.12
N ALA A 238 6.74 -5.56 -9.39
CA ALA A 238 7.36 -5.29 -8.09
C ALA A 238 8.81 -4.83 -8.25
N LEU A 239 9.35 -4.20 -7.21
CA LEU A 239 10.75 -3.87 -7.11
C LEU A 239 11.62 -5.13 -7.16
N ASN A 240 12.80 -5.01 -7.76
CA ASN A 240 13.70 -6.14 -7.98
C ASN A 240 14.20 -6.78 -6.67
N ARG A 241 14.71 -8.01 -6.78
CA ARG A 241 15.17 -8.82 -5.63
C ARG A 241 16.32 -8.22 -4.82
N THR A 242 17.12 -7.32 -5.40
CA THR A 242 18.27 -6.73 -4.68
C THR A 242 17.80 -5.86 -3.51
N LEU A 243 16.65 -5.20 -3.69
CA LEU A 243 16.01 -4.38 -2.67
C LEU A 243 15.27 -5.21 -1.61
N GLY A 244 14.91 -6.47 -1.90
CA GLY A 244 14.28 -7.35 -0.90
C GLY A 244 15.12 -7.54 0.37
N SER A 245 16.45 -7.47 0.25
CA SER A 245 17.37 -7.62 1.38
C SER A 245 17.24 -6.52 2.46
N THR A 246 16.89 -5.28 2.07
CA THR A 246 16.72 -4.18 3.02
C THR A 246 15.46 -4.36 3.85
N LEU A 247 14.38 -4.85 3.23
CA LEU A 247 13.14 -5.21 3.91
C LEU A 247 13.35 -6.37 4.89
N VAL A 248 14.07 -7.43 4.46
CA VAL A 248 14.41 -8.56 5.35
C VAL A 248 15.13 -8.05 6.59
N LYS A 249 16.13 -7.17 6.45
CA LYS A 249 16.85 -6.58 7.58
C LYS A 249 15.89 -5.84 8.52
N ALA A 250 15.05 -4.95 8.01
CA ALA A 250 14.12 -4.18 8.83
C ALA A 250 13.08 -5.03 9.56
N LEU A 251 12.68 -6.17 8.99
CA LEU A 251 11.72 -7.10 9.60
C LEU A 251 12.36 -8.10 10.58
N THR A 252 13.70 -8.17 10.66
CA THR A 252 14.39 -9.22 11.43
C THR A 252 15.42 -8.71 12.43
N ASP A 253 15.92 -7.49 12.26
CA ASP A 253 16.87 -6.85 13.17
C ASP A 253 16.21 -6.54 14.52
N GLU A 254 16.88 -6.85 15.63
CA GLU A 254 16.29 -6.70 16.97
C GLU A 254 16.02 -5.23 17.34
N GLY A 255 16.77 -4.28 16.78
CA GLY A 255 16.55 -2.86 17.05
C GLY A 255 15.27 -2.31 16.42
N THR A 256 14.89 -2.81 15.24
CA THR A 256 13.85 -2.20 14.40
C THR A 256 12.65 -3.10 14.15
N ARG A 257 12.79 -4.43 14.30
CA ARG A 257 11.75 -5.37 13.88
C ARG A 257 10.44 -5.13 14.62
N PRO A 258 9.30 -5.20 13.90
CA PRO A 258 7.98 -5.29 14.52
C PRO A 258 7.93 -6.42 15.55
N ARG A 259 7.38 -6.13 16.73
CA ARG A 259 7.24 -7.11 17.82
C ARG A 259 5.88 -7.79 17.84
N GLY A 260 4.89 -7.19 17.18
CA GLY A 260 3.50 -7.63 17.22
C GLY A 260 2.84 -7.80 15.85
N LEU A 261 3.62 -7.87 14.77
CA LEU A 261 3.10 -7.91 13.40
C LEU A 261 2.06 -9.02 13.21
N ARG A 262 0.90 -8.63 12.68
CA ARG A 262 -0.24 -9.51 12.35
C ARG A 262 -0.52 -9.54 10.85
N VAL A 263 -0.29 -8.43 10.16
CA VAL A 263 -0.50 -8.31 8.72
C VAL A 263 0.80 -7.87 8.08
N LEU A 264 1.29 -8.66 7.13
CA LEU A 264 2.41 -8.32 6.28
C LEU A 264 1.97 -8.41 4.82
N ASN A 265 1.90 -7.27 4.16
CA ASN A 265 1.86 -7.19 2.71
C ASN A 265 3.20 -6.60 2.23
N SER A 266 3.98 -7.39 1.50
CA SER A 266 5.27 -6.99 0.95
C SER A 266 5.30 -7.08 -0.58
N THR A 267 4.14 -7.00 -1.25
CA THR A 267 4.05 -7.24 -2.70
C THR A 267 4.76 -6.20 -3.55
N LEU A 268 5.09 -5.02 -2.98
CA LEU A 268 5.96 -4.03 -3.62
C LEU A 268 7.41 -4.55 -3.79
N PHE A 269 7.86 -5.50 -2.96
CA PHE A 269 9.21 -6.05 -3.00
C PHE A 269 9.20 -7.50 -3.49
N THR A 270 10.05 -7.84 -4.46
CA THR A 270 10.30 -9.24 -4.81
C THR A 270 11.23 -9.87 -3.79
N LEU A 271 10.80 -10.97 -3.17
CA LEU A 271 11.60 -11.77 -2.24
C LEU A 271 11.91 -13.15 -2.81
N THR A 272 12.99 -13.77 -2.33
CA THR A 272 13.21 -15.21 -2.50
C THR A 272 12.48 -16.01 -1.41
N THR A 273 12.28 -17.31 -1.62
CA THR A 273 11.71 -18.22 -0.59
C THR A 273 12.57 -18.23 0.68
N THR A 274 13.89 -18.18 0.55
CA THR A 274 14.84 -18.07 1.69
C THR A 274 14.70 -16.76 2.46
N GLN A 275 14.54 -15.64 1.75
CA GLN A 275 14.31 -14.34 2.38
C GLN A 275 12.97 -14.32 3.13
N LEU A 276 11.91 -14.84 2.51
CA LEU A 276 10.62 -15.00 3.18
C LEU A 276 10.74 -15.87 4.42
N GLN A 277 11.40 -17.02 4.34
CA GLN A 277 11.64 -17.89 5.50
C GLN A 277 12.30 -17.12 6.65
N THR A 278 13.36 -16.36 6.34
CA THR A 278 14.10 -15.55 7.34
C THR A 278 13.20 -14.54 8.05
N ILE A 279 12.30 -13.89 7.32
CA ILE A 279 11.27 -12.99 7.89
C ILE A 279 10.32 -13.77 8.79
N LEU A 280 9.77 -14.88 8.30
CA LEU A 280 8.77 -15.69 8.99
C LEU A 280 9.33 -16.40 10.23
N GLU A 281 10.66 -16.62 10.31
CA GLU A 281 11.34 -17.09 11.51
C GLU A 281 11.28 -16.10 12.67
N LYS A 282 11.20 -14.79 12.36
CA LYS A 282 11.08 -13.72 13.37
C LYS A 282 9.65 -13.24 13.58
N GLN A 283 8.82 -13.26 12.54
CA GLN A 283 7.45 -12.74 12.53
C GLN A 283 6.40 -13.85 12.68
N LYS A 284 6.45 -14.58 13.81
CA LYS A 284 5.65 -15.80 14.03
C LYS A 284 4.16 -15.59 14.28
N ALA A 285 3.76 -14.37 14.59
CA ALA A 285 2.38 -14.07 14.96
C ALA A 285 1.53 -13.55 13.79
N LEU A 286 2.01 -13.69 12.55
CA LEU A 286 1.29 -13.28 11.35
C LEU A 286 -0.02 -14.07 11.19
N MET A 287 -1.06 -13.32 10.82
CA MET A 287 -2.38 -13.81 10.44
C MET A 287 -2.61 -13.67 8.94
N VAL A 288 -2.09 -12.60 8.32
CA VAL A 288 -2.20 -12.34 6.88
C VAL A 288 -0.81 -12.14 6.30
N LEU A 289 -0.51 -12.86 5.22
CA LEU A 289 0.73 -12.77 4.47
C LEU A 289 0.45 -12.58 2.99
N ASN A 290 0.82 -11.42 2.44
CA ASN A 290 0.81 -11.17 1.01
C ASN A 290 2.25 -10.88 0.57
N ALA A 291 2.80 -11.68 -0.33
CA ALA A 291 4.20 -11.55 -0.73
C ALA A 291 4.39 -11.76 -2.23
N THR A 292 5.24 -10.92 -2.83
CA THR A 292 5.74 -11.14 -4.18
C THR A 292 7.00 -11.98 -4.12
N LEU A 293 7.00 -13.15 -4.77
CA LEU A 293 8.12 -14.10 -4.73
C LEU A 293 8.69 -14.40 -6.10
N GLU A 294 10.02 -14.37 -6.21
CA GLU A 294 10.74 -14.81 -7.42
C GLU A 294 10.51 -16.31 -7.66
N VAL A 295 10.12 -16.66 -8.88
CA VAL A 295 9.96 -18.05 -9.32
C VAL A 295 11.04 -18.41 -10.35
N ASP A 296 12.18 -18.88 -9.84
CA ASP A 296 13.30 -19.35 -10.65
C ASP A 296 13.10 -20.80 -11.10
N ASN A 297 12.77 -21.70 -10.15
CA ASN A 297 12.56 -23.11 -10.42
C ASN A 297 11.19 -23.59 -9.92
N HIS A 298 10.26 -23.74 -10.86
CA HIS A 298 8.89 -24.19 -10.62
C HIS A 298 8.78 -25.56 -9.92
N GLU A 299 9.77 -26.44 -10.05
CA GLU A 299 9.75 -27.76 -9.42
C GLU A 299 10.01 -27.70 -7.90
N THR A 300 10.74 -26.69 -7.44
CA THR A 300 11.15 -26.55 -6.03
C THR A 300 10.35 -25.50 -5.27
N PHE A 301 9.88 -24.46 -5.98
CA PHE A 301 9.14 -23.34 -5.39
C PHE A 301 7.97 -23.80 -4.51
N LYS A 302 7.11 -24.70 -5.01
CA LYS A 302 5.97 -25.23 -4.26
C LYS A 302 6.38 -25.89 -2.95
N LYS A 303 7.44 -26.71 -3.01
CA LYS A 303 7.96 -27.45 -1.87
C LYS A 303 8.48 -26.50 -0.80
N ASP A 304 9.18 -25.45 -1.20
CA ASP A 304 9.71 -24.44 -0.29
C ASP A 304 8.58 -23.73 0.45
N ILE A 305 7.57 -23.23 -0.27
CA ILE A 305 6.40 -22.56 0.33
C ILE A 305 5.68 -23.48 1.33
N LEU A 306 5.38 -24.71 0.93
CA LEU A 306 4.71 -25.70 1.78
C LEU A 306 5.55 -26.11 3.00
N SER A 307 6.86 -25.89 2.98
CA SER A 307 7.74 -26.16 4.13
C SER A 307 7.82 -25.00 5.12
N ILE A 308 7.69 -23.75 4.65
CA ILE A 308 7.89 -22.54 5.47
C ILE A 308 6.60 -22.14 6.21
N LEU A 309 5.45 -22.16 5.52
CA LEU A 309 4.16 -21.70 6.05
C LEU A 309 3.69 -22.44 7.33
N PRO A 310 3.90 -23.76 7.50
CA PRO A 310 3.50 -24.49 8.72
C PRO A 310 4.05 -23.93 10.04
N SER A 311 5.09 -23.09 9.98
CA SER A 311 5.66 -22.47 11.18
C SER A 311 4.85 -21.29 11.72
N LEU A 312 3.76 -20.88 11.05
CA LEU A 312 2.91 -19.75 11.41
C LEU A 312 1.57 -20.27 11.99
N GLU A 313 1.51 -20.41 13.31
CA GLU A 313 0.35 -20.95 14.03
C GLU A 313 -0.94 -20.14 13.80
N TYR A 314 -0.81 -18.82 13.63
CA TYR A 314 -1.93 -17.89 13.54
C TYR A 314 -2.36 -17.57 12.11
N LEU A 315 -1.73 -18.17 11.10
CA LEU A 315 -1.93 -17.82 9.71
C LEU A 315 -3.36 -18.17 9.24
N GLU A 316 -4.05 -17.18 8.73
CA GLU A 316 -5.43 -17.24 8.25
C GLU A 316 -5.51 -17.07 6.73
N GLN A 317 -4.70 -16.16 6.17
CA GLN A 317 -4.74 -15.82 4.74
C GLN A 317 -3.34 -15.70 4.14
N VAL A 318 -3.19 -16.25 2.93
CA VAL A 318 -1.95 -16.15 2.14
C VAL A 318 -2.28 -15.70 0.73
N GLU A 319 -1.56 -14.69 0.23
CA GLU A 319 -1.51 -14.33 -1.19
C GLU A 319 -0.05 -14.38 -1.66
N ILE A 320 0.25 -15.17 -2.69
CA ILE A 320 1.56 -15.21 -3.34
C ILE A 320 1.45 -14.62 -4.75
N VAL A 321 2.10 -13.49 -4.98
CA VAL A 321 2.27 -12.93 -6.33
C VAL A 321 3.57 -13.48 -6.89
N ALA A 322 3.51 -14.38 -7.86
CA ALA A 322 4.71 -14.92 -8.50
C ALA A 322 5.32 -13.87 -9.44
N ASN A 323 6.58 -13.55 -9.21
CA ASN A 323 7.42 -12.80 -10.14
C ASN A 323 8.26 -13.79 -10.96
N PRO A 324 7.90 -14.06 -12.23
CA PRO A 324 8.48 -15.15 -12.99
C PRO A 324 9.89 -14.81 -13.45
N SER A 325 10.83 -15.75 -13.30
CA SER A 325 12.06 -15.72 -14.09
C SER A 325 11.74 -15.94 -15.57
N LEU A 326 12.66 -15.56 -16.46
CA LEU A 326 12.51 -15.80 -17.90
C LEU A 326 12.33 -17.31 -18.19
N GLN A 327 13.06 -18.18 -17.51
CA GLN A 327 12.95 -19.63 -17.69
C GLN A 327 11.57 -20.14 -17.29
N PHE A 328 11.05 -19.68 -16.15
CA PHE A 328 9.71 -20.04 -15.71
C PHE A 328 8.63 -19.50 -16.65
N PHE A 329 8.78 -18.25 -17.10
CA PHE A 329 7.87 -17.62 -18.06
C PHE A 329 7.78 -18.41 -19.38
N LEU A 330 8.91 -18.91 -19.89
CA LEU A 330 8.90 -19.77 -21.08
C LEU A 330 8.25 -21.14 -20.81
N ALA A 331 8.43 -21.69 -19.60
CA ALA A 331 7.83 -22.98 -19.22
C ALA A 331 6.31 -22.92 -19.11
N ILE A 332 5.74 -21.82 -18.59
CA ILE A 332 4.27 -21.64 -18.50
C ILE A 332 3.61 -21.45 -19.87
N GLN A 333 4.33 -20.93 -20.87
CA GLN A 333 3.81 -20.81 -22.23
C GLN A 333 3.68 -22.17 -22.93
N ASN A 334 4.45 -23.17 -22.53
CA ASN A 334 4.36 -24.52 -23.08
C ASN A 334 3.50 -25.42 -22.20
N ILE A 335 2.23 -25.56 -22.60
CA ILE A 335 1.17 -26.33 -21.91
C ILE A 335 1.61 -27.76 -21.52
N LYS A 336 2.54 -28.39 -22.26
CA LYS A 336 3.04 -29.74 -21.94
C LYS A 336 3.79 -29.81 -20.61
N HIS A 337 4.41 -28.72 -20.17
CA HIS A 337 5.16 -28.70 -18.92
C HIS A 337 4.27 -28.65 -17.68
N LYS A 338 3.00 -28.23 -17.83
CA LYS A 338 2.09 -27.98 -16.69
C LYS A 338 2.77 -27.16 -15.58
N ALA A 339 3.58 -26.19 -16.00
CA ALA A 339 4.50 -25.50 -15.10
C ALA A 339 3.74 -24.71 -14.04
N PHE A 340 2.59 -24.11 -14.39
CA PHE A 340 1.72 -23.41 -13.45
C PHE A 340 1.18 -24.36 -12.38
N GLU A 341 0.61 -25.50 -12.79
CA GLU A 341 0.05 -26.53 -11.91
C GLU A 341 1.11 -27.12 -10.95
N ASN A 342 2.35 -27.21 -11.43
CA ASN A 342 3.47 -27.74 -10.64
C ASN A 342 4.03 -26.70 -9.65
N THR A 343 3.84 -25.40 -9.91
CA THR A 343 4.38 -24.30 -9.10
C THR A 343 3.57 -24.06 -7.83
N PHE A 344 2.26 -24.26 -7.86
CA PHE A 344 1.38 -23.91 -6.74
C PHE A 344 0.69 -25.12 -6.10
N PRO A 345 0.31 -25.03 -4.81
CA PRO A 345 -0.32 -26.12 -4.09
C PRO A 345 -1.60 -26.67 -4.75
N SER A 346 -1.67 -27.99 -4.90
CA SER A 346 -2.85 -28.75 -5.29
C SER A 346 -3.86 -28.90 -4.14
N ALA A 347 -5.06 -29.42 -4.43
CA ALA A 347 -6.10 -29.66 -3.43
C ALA A 347 -5.62 -30.51 -2.24
N SER A 348 -4.91 -31.62 -2.49
CA SER A 348 -4.39 -32.48 -1.43
C SER A 348 -3.29 -31.82 -0.60
N GLU A 349 -2.45 -30.99 -1.24
CA GLU A 349 -1.37 -30.27 -0.57
C GLU A 349 -1.94 -29.15 0.32
N ILE A 350 -2.97 -28.43 -0.15
CA ILE A 350 -3.68 -27.43 0.65
C ILE A 350 -4.43 -28.05 1.82
N GLN A 351 -5.05 -29.21 1.62
CA GLN A 351 -5.66 -29.94 2.73
C GLN A 351 -4.60 -30.27 3.80
N THR A 352 -3.46 -30.81 3.39
CA THR A 352 -2.33 -31.10 4.30
C THR A 352 -1.79 -29.83 4.98
N LEU A 353 -1.71 -28.72 4.25
CA LEU A 353 -1.30 -27.44 4.81
C LEU A 353 -2.30 -26.94 5.86
N GLY A 354 -3.60 -27.03 5.59
CA GLY A 354 -4.66 -26.63 6.53
C GLY A 354 -4.72 -27.48 7.80
N GLU A 355 -4.24 -28.72 7.77
CA GLU A 355 -4.07 -29.54 8.99
C GLU A 355 -2.94 -29.02 9.89
N LYS A 356 -1.88 -28.47 9.29
CA LYS A 356 -0.74 -27.86 10.01
C LYS A 356 -1.04 -26.43 10.44
N CYS A 357 -1.61 -25.63 9.54
CA CYS A 357 -2.05 -24.26 9.76
C CYS A 357 -3.55 -24.24 10.03
N LYS A 358 -3.95 -24.58 11.26
CA LYS A 358 -5.38 -24.84 11.60
C LYS A 358 -6.33 -23.66 11.34
N ARG A 359 -5.81 -22.43 11.37
CA ARG A 359 -6.58 -21.20 11.13
C ARG A 359 -6.64 -20.80 9.66
N LEU A 360 -5.84 -21.44 8.80
CA LEU A 360 -5.76 -21.08 7.39
C LEU A 360 -7.13 -21.30 6.74
N SER A 361 -7.68 -20.22 6.19
CA SER A 361 -8.98 -20.20 5.53
C SER A 361 -8.90 -19.80 4.06
N SER A 362 -7.80 -19.15 3.64
CA SER A 362 -7.60 -18.73 2.25
C SER A 362 -6.15 -18.87 1.82
N PHE A 363 -5.95 -19.41 0.62
CA PHE A 363 -4.68 -19.38 -0.11
C PHE A 363 -4.94 -18.95 -1.54
N LYS A 364 -4.29 -17.87 -1.96
CA LYS A 364 -4.31 -17.36 -3.34
C LYS A 364 -2.90 -17.31 -3.89
N ALA A 365 -2.74 -17.63 -5.16
CA ALA A 365 -1.55 -17.24 -5.90
C ALA A 365 -1.87 -16.88 -7.36
N ASP A 366 -1.08 -15.99 -7.92
CA ASP A 366 -1.19 -15.53 -9.30
C ASP A 366 0.20 -15.19 -9.85
N ILE A 367 0.28 -14.90 -11.15
CA ILE A 367 1.52 -14.44 -11.79
C ILE A 367 1.36 -12.95 -12.07
N LEU A 368 2.13 -12.14 -11.34
CA LEU A 368 2.12 -10.68 -11.46
C LEU A 368 0.72 -10.04 -11.36
N ARG A 369 -0.28 -10.70 -10.74
CA ARG A 369 -1.71 -10.32 -10.76
C ARG A 369 -2.33 -10.15 -12.16
N SER A 370 -1.60 -10.51 -13.22
CA SER A 370 -1.97 -10.26 -14.60
C SER A 370 -3.27 -10.97 -14.99
N SER A 371 -4.20 -10.23 -15.60
CA SER A 371 -5.46 -10.79 -16.11
C SER A 371 -5.27 -11.81 -17.24
N ALA A 372 -4.11 -11.78 -17.91
CA ALA A 372 -3.72 -12.69 -18.98
C ALA A 372 -3.15 -14.03 -18.46
N MET A 373 -2.96 -14.18 -17.15
CA MET A 373 -2.39 -15.37 -16.53
C MET A 373 -3.43 -16.14 -15.72
N GLN A 374 -3.19 -17.45 -15.57
CA GLN A 374 -3.98 -18.28 -14.66
C GLN A 374 -3.75 -17.83 -13.21
N THR A 375 -4.77 -18.07 -12.38
CA THR A 375 -4.70 -17.83 -10.94
C THR A 375 -5.11 -19.10 -10.21
N ILE A 376 -4.69 -19.26 -8.96
CA ILE A 376 -5.11 -20.34 -8.09
C ILE A 376 -5.71 -19.77 -6.82
N GLU A 377 -6.89 -20.24 -6.46
CA GLU A 377 -7.60 -19.79 -5.27
C GLU A 377 -8.18 -20.99 -4.54
N TRP A 378 -7.87 -21.07 -3.25
CA TRP A 378 -8.40 -22.07 -2.34
C TRP A 378 -9.07 -21.37 -1.15
N GLU A 379 -10.31 -21.73 -0.90
CA GLU A 379 -11.08 -21.23 0.24
C GLU A 379 -11.59 -22.39 1.09
N LYS A 380 -11.47 -22.24 2.40
CA LYS A 380 -12.02 -23.17 3.38
C LYS A 380 -13.42 -22.70 3.80
N LYS A 381 -14.44 -23.47 3.45
CA LYS A 381 -15.84 -23.25 3.87
C LYS A 381 -16.35 -24.52 4.55
N ASP A 382 -16.96 -24.37 5.72
CA ASP A 382 -17.48 -25.49 6.54
C ASP A 382 -16.44 -26.62 6.73
N ASP A 383 -15.22 -26.23 7.09
CA ASP A 383 -14.05 -27.10 7.24
C ASP A 383 -13.60 -27.89 6.00
N LYS A 384 -14.12 -27.56 4.82
CA LYS A 384 -13.73 -28.16 3.55
C LYS A 384 -13.06 -27.15 2.64
N TRP A 385 -11.95 -27.57 2.04
CA TRP A 385 -11.26 -26.80 1.00
C TRP A 385 -12.00 -26.92 -0.33
N SER A 386 -12.19 -25.79 -0.99
CA SER A 386 -12.80 -25.68 -2.31
C SER A 386 -12.02 -24.67 -3.15
N GLY A 387 -12.12 -24.77 -4.48
CA GLY A 387 -11.41 -23.90 -5.41
C GLY A 387 -10.48 -24.67 -6.34
N GLY A 388 -9.40 -24.03 -6.76
CA GLY A 388 -8.43 -24.57 -7.70
C GLY A 388 -7.98 -23.50 -8.70
N ILE A 389 -7.54 -23.97 -9.85
CA ILE A 389 -7.03 -23.10 -10.91
C ILE A 389 -8.21 -22.43 -11.62
N LYS A 390 -8.12 -21.12 -11.75
CA LYS A 390 -8.99 -20.29 -12.57
C LYS A 390 -8.26 -19.94 -13.86
N ALA A 391 -8.96 -20.05 -14.98
CA ALA A 391 -8.44 -19.64 -16.28
C ALA A 391 -8.12 -18.14 -16.29
N ALA A 392 -7.22 -17.73 -17.20
CA ALA A 392 -6.96 -16.32 -17.46
C ALA A 392 -8.26 -15.62 -17.86
N LYS A 393 -8.42 -14.36 -17.42
CA LYS A 393 -9.59 -13.53 -17.75
C LYS A 393 -9.49 -12.96 -19.16
N ALA A 394 -8.27 -12.75 -19.66
CA ALA A 394 -7.99 -12.30 -21.03
C ALA A 394 -7.23 -13.36 -21.81
N GLU A 395 -7.61 -13.59 -23.08
CA GLU A 395 -6.86 -14.45 -24.00
C GLU A 395 -5.76 -13.64 -24.69
N LEU A 396 -4.50 -14.05 -24.52
CA LEU A 396 -3.40 -13.56 -25.34
C LEU A 396 -3.53 -14.16 -26.75
N LYS A 397 -4.12 -13.42 -27.69
CA LYS A 397 -4.03 -13.76 -29.10
C LYS A 397 -2.59 -13.50 -29.56
N ILE A 398 -1.77 -14.53 -29.58
CA ILE A 398 -0.48 -14.49 -30.27
C ILE A 398 -0.82 -14.41 -31.76
N THR A 399 -0.70 -13.23 -32.36
CA THR A 399 -0.62 -13.11 -33.81
C THR A 399 0.67 -13.81 -34.21
N GLU A 400 0.57 -14.92 -34.94
CA GLU A 400 1.73 -15.54 -35.58
C GLU A 400 2.43 -14.46 -36.42
N LEU A 401 3.65 -14.10 -36.04
CA LEU A 401 4.53 -13.29 -36.87
C LEU A 401 4.91 -14.17 -38.07
N GLU A 402 4.41 -13.81 -39.25
CA GLU A 402 4.78 -14.41 -40.55
C GLU A 402 6.29 -14.25 -40.86
#